data_AF-A0A6A6C4R9-F1
#
_entry.id   AF-A0A6A6C4R9-F1
#
_cell.length_a   1.000
_cell.length_b   1.000
_cell.length_c   1.000
_cell.angle_alpha   90.00
_cell.angle_beta   90.00
_cell.angle_gamma   90.00
#
_symmetry.space_group_name_H-M   'P 1'
#
loop_
_entity.id
_entity.type
_entity.pdbx_description
1 polymer ?
#
loop_
_entity_poly.entity_id
_entity_poly.type
_entity_poly.pdbx_seq_one_letter_code
_entity_poly.pdbx_strand_id
1 'polypeptide(L)'
;MPVMDAWTRREQTDEQRIEQVIQDVPTEPEQIDQIADIRGSFDAHGIGNSIINAYMNGDITVDEAVTKLAEPIEHCFTTANHGRAFYEEEMVARNQRQCHEPAKAAELWGVEQDFPEPTEEVRQKDTVEGLLWGLWFAVCHVSRKTPWDDEENQSKLVHLVRTIKARPDPPMPENATIALKRNWIWSSGKLWSDLSMLGPAARETWNDSPGVGWGMTTPEIHGWTNTNAFFARIIRAGLVHYWNLGIWALRDVLEQEPRGDAKGSQARHIDAGLPAAMVWIRILGEEAYRYASQNQRDQDVRYDVNEPGPKLGWEGMEVWTMARWVFWKEKFRVMAAREKLSDESREMAKGAAEYMEEIESRANE
;
A
#
# COMPACT_ATOMS: atom_id res chain seq x y z
N MET A 1 -33.58 13.85 22.66
CA MET A 1 -32.17 13.74 22.22
C MET A 1 -31.98 12.38 21.60
N PRO A 2 -31.50 12.25 20.36
CA PRO A 2 -31.15 10.95 19.80
C PRO A 2 -30.00 10.36 20.62
N VAL A 3 -30.12 9.11 21.02
CA VAL A 3 -29.04 8.39 21.70
C VAL A 3 -27.98 8.07 20.63
N MET A 4 -26.77 8.61 20.78
CA MET A 4 -25.66 8.22 19.91
C MET A 4 -25.38 6.72 20.08
N ASP A 5 -25.23 6.02 18.97
CA ASP A 5 -24.87 4.61 19.00
C ASP A 5 -23.44 4.41 19.57
N ALA A 6 -23.08 3.16 19.83
CA ALA A 6 -21.79 2.82 20.43
C ALA A 6 -20.60 3.12 19.49
N TRP A 7 -20.82 3.05 18.18
CA TRP A 7 -19.78 3.25 17.17
C TRP A 7 -19.40 4.73 17.08
N THR A 8 -20.41 5.61 16.98
CA THR A 8 -20.25 7.07 16.98
C THR A 8 -19.55 7.57 18.24
N ARG A 9 -19.86 6.97 19.40
CA ARG A 9 -19.19 7.30 20.67
C ARG A 9 -17.72 6.90 20.68
N ARG A 10 -17.39 5.72 20.14
CA ARG A 10 -16.00 5.27 20.01
C ARG A 10 -15.22 6.21 19.11
N GLU A 11 -15.75 6.51 17.92
CA GLU A 11 -15.12 7.43 16.97
C GLU A 11 -14.84 8.80 17.61
N GLN A 12 -15.82 9.40 18.28
CA GLN A 12 -15.60 10.67 19.00
C GLN A 12 -14.53 10.58 20.10
N THR A 13 -14.48 9.45 20.83
CA THR A 13 -13.47 9.25 21.87
C THR A 13 -12.07 9.12 21.25
N ASP A 14 -11.96 8.42 20.13
CA ASP A 14 -10.70 8.25 19.41
C ASP A 14 -10.22 9.58 18.81
N GLU A 15 -11.09 10.40 18.22
CA GLU A 15 -10.74 11.74 17.73
C GLU A 15 -10.23 12.66 18.86
N GLN A 16 -10.86 12.63 20.05
CA GLN A 16 -10.40 13.41 21.21
C GLN A 16 -9.01 12.96 21.69
N ARG A 17 -8.74 11.65 21.67
CA ARG A 17 -7.42 11.10 22.03
C ARG A 17 -6.36 11.51 21.02
N ILE A 18 -6.70 11.52 19.73
CA ILE A 18 -5.80 11.94 18.65
C ILE A 18 -5.45 13.43 18.80
N GLU A 19 -6.44 14.28 19.08
CA GLU A 19 -6.19 15.70 19.33
C GLU A 19 -5.23 15.91 20.51
N GLN A 20 -5.38 15.13 21.59
CA GLN A 20 -4.46 15.16 22.73
C GLN A 20 -3.04 14.73 22.32
N VAL A 21 -2.91 13.66 21.52
CA VAL A 21 -1.62 13.21 20.98
C VAL A 21 -0.94 14.33 20.19
N ILE A 22 -1.67 15.02 19.32
CA ILE A 22 -1.12 16.11 18.50
C ILE A 22 -0.61 17.27 19.37
N GLN A 23 -1.29 17.55 20.50
CA GLN A 23 -0.91 18.62 21.41
C GLN A 23 0.27 18.26 22.32
N ASP A 24 0.33 17.02 22.80
CA ASP A 24 1.29 16.59 23.82
C ASP A 24 2.58 16.00 23.25
N VAL A 25 2.51 15.41 22.06
CA VAL A 25 3.64 14.69 21.45
C VAL A 25 4.38 15.61 20.49
N PRO A 26 5.69 15.86 20.70
CA PRO A 26 6.39 16.94 20.01
C PRO A 26 6.76 16.61 18.57
N THR A 27 6.94 15.34 18.22
CA THR A 27 7.40 14.95 16.88
C THR A 27 6.30 14.22 16.11
N GLU A 28 6.18 14.52 14.82
CA GLU A 28 5.18 13.90 13.95
C GLU A 28 5.35 12.37 13.82
N PRO A 29 6.56 11.79 13.73
CA PRO A 29 6.73 10.34 13.76
C PRO A 29 6.16 9.68 15.02
N GLU A 30 6.36 10.26 16.19
CA GLU A 30 5.80 9.76 17.45
C GLU A 30 4.27 9.97 17.52
N GLN A 31 3.76 11.08 16.97
CA GLN A 31 2.33 11.29 16.81
C GLN A 31 1.72 10.19 15.93
N ILE A 32 2.36 9.85 14.81
CA ILE A 32 1.90 8.78 13.90
C ILE A 32 1.89 7.42 14.61
N ASP A 33 2.93 7.09 15.40
CA ASP A 33 2.96 5.86 16.20
C ASP A 33 1.76 5.79 17.17
N GLN A 34 1.48 6.87 17.92
CA GLN A 34 0.38 6.89 18.88
C GLN A 34 -1.00 6.96 18.23
N ILE A 35 -1.13 7.64 17.08
CA ILE A 35 -2.37 7.67 16.29
C ILE A 35 -2.68 6.26 15.77
N ALA A 36 -1.67 5.52 15.32
CA ALA A 36 -1.85 4.15 14.85
C ALA A 36 -2.41 3.24 15.96
N ASP A 37 -1.94 3.38 17.20
CA ASP A 37 -2.48 2.66 18.36
C ASP A 37 -3.96 2.99 18.62
N ILE A 38 -4.33 4.26 18.48
CA ILE A 38 -5.71 4.70 18.70
C ILE A 38 -6.62 4.13 17.61
N ARG A 39 -6.19 4.19 16.34
CA ARG A 39 -6.94 3.68 15.19
C ARG A 39 -6.96 2.15 15.13
N GLY A 40 -6.07 1.47 15.86
CA GLY A 40 -5.86 0.03 15.71
C GLY A 40 -5.29 -0.33 14.34
N SER A 41 -4.55 0.59 13.73
CA SER A 41 -3.89 0.43 12.44
C SER A 41 -2.44 -0.06 12.63
N PHE A 42 -1.77 -0.29 11.53
CA PHE A 42 -0.66 -1.24 11.42
C PHE A 42 0.50 -1.05 12.40
N ASP A 43 0.77 -2.14 13.12
CA ASP A 43 2.01 -2.60 13.76
C ASP A 43 3.04 -1.57 14.27
N ALA A 44 2.57 -0.49 14.91
CA ALA A 44 3.43 0.54 15.51
C ALA A 44 4.43 -0.01 16.54
N HIS A 45 4.13 -1.17 17.15
CA HIS A 45 4.98 -1.77 18.20
C HIS A 45 5.51 -3.16 17.85
N GLY A 46 5.32 -3.62 16.63
CA GLY A 46 5.79 -4.93 16.23
C GLY A 46 7.30 -5.04 16.16
N ILE A 47 7.76 -6.29 16.24
CA ILE A 47 9.18 -6.61 16.11
C ILE A 47 9.73 -6.14 14.75
N GLY A 48 8.93 -6.25 13.68
CA GLY A 48 9.29 -5.75 12.36
C GLY A 48 9.57 -4.26 12.36
N ASN A 49 8.68 -3.46 12.96
CA ASN A 49 8.84 -2.01 13.03
C ASN A 49 10.10 -1.63 13.83
N SER A 50 10.35 -2.33 14.95
CA SER A 50 11.56 -2.10 15.76
C SER A 50 12.86 -2.41 15.00
N ILE A 51 12.90 -3.51 14.25
CA ILE A 51 14.06 -3.87 13.41
C ILE A 51 14.28 -2.83 12.31
N ILE A 52 13.20 -2.42 11.62
CA ILE A 52 13.31 -1.44 10.54
C ILE A 52 13.73 -0.07 11.09
N ASN A 53 13.17 0.40 12.21
CA ASN A 53 13.59 1.66 12.81
C ASN A 53 15.07 1.63 13.24
N ALA A 54 15.56 0.53 13.82
CA ALA A 54 16.99 0.38 14.12
C ALA A 54 17.85 0.50 12.86
N TYR A 55 17.42 -0.08 11.73
CA TYR A 55 18.10 0.11 10.45
C TYR A 55 18.04 1.56 9.95
N MET A 56 16.87 2.18 10.01
CA MET A 56 16.66 3.58 9.59
C MET A 56 17.53 4.54 10.41
N ASN A 57 17.71 4.29 11.70
CA ASN A 57 18.59 5.05 12.59
C ASN A 57 20.08 4.75 12.39
N GLY A 58 20.42 3.67 11.68
CA GLY A 58 21.81 3.24 11.47
C GLY A 58 22.40 2.43 12.62
N ASP A 59 21.56 1.97 13.55
CA ASP A 59 21.96 1.11 14.68
C ASP A 59 22.36 -0.29 14.22
N ILE A 60 21.77 -0.76 13.11
CA ILE A 60 22.08 -2.05 12.47
C ILE A 60 22.27 -1.89 10.96
N THR A 61 23.01 -2.83 10.36
CA THR A 61 23.21 -2.85 8.91
C THR A 61 21.96 -3.35 8.17
N VAL A 62 21.88 -3.10 6.85
CA VAL A 62 20.80 -3.64 6.02
C VAL A 62 20.79 -5.17 6.03
N ASP A 63 21.96 -5.81 5.98
CA ASP A 63 22.08 -7.27 5.97
C ASP A 63 21.60 -7.87 7.29
N GLU A 64 21.94 -7.24 8.41
CA GLU A 64 21.45 -7.65 9.73
C GLU A 64 19.93 -7.50 9.84
N ALA A 65 19.39 -6.36 9.41
CA ALA A 65 17.95 -6.11 9.44
C ALA A 65 17.18 -7.13 8.58
N VAL A 66 17.63 -7.33 7.34
CA VAL A 66 17.04 -8.29 6.40
C VAL A 66 17.13 -9.71 6.93
N THR A 67 18.25 -10.10 7.56
CA THR A 67 18.39 -11.44 8.16
C THR A 67 17.40 -11.64 9.30
N LYS A 68 17.31 -10.69 10.24
CA LYS A 68 16.36 -10.74 11.37
C LYS A 68 14.90 -10.80 10.92
N LEU A 69 14.55 -10.13 9.82
CA LEU A 69 13.20 -10.15 9.25
C LEU A 69 12.91 -11.44 8.47
N ALA A 70 13.87 -11.92 7.68
CA ALA A 70 13.65 -13.01 6.72
C ALA A 70 13.72 -14.41 7.33
N GLU A 71 14.64 -14.66 8.26
CA GLU A 71 14.88 -16.03 8.79
C GLU A 71 13.63 -16.70 9.39
N PRO A 72 12.80 -16.02 10.21
CA PRO A 72 11.57 -16.62 10.73
C PRO A 72 10.58 -16.98 9.62
N ILE A 73 10.49 -16.14 8.58
CA ILE A 73 9.61 -16.33 7.43
C ILE A 73 10.09 -17.52 6.59
N GLU A 74 11.37 -17.59 6.27
CA GLU A 74 11.99 -18.68 5.51
C GLU A 74 11.84 -20.02 6.25
N HIS A 75 12.01 -20.01 7.57
CA HIS A 75 11.78 -21.19 8.39
C HIS A 75 10.32 -21.67 8.31
N CYS A 76 9.34 -20.78 8.47
CA CYS A 76 7.94 -21.15 8.34
C CYS A 76 7.62 -21.62 6.90
N PHE A 77 8.23 -21.01 5.88
CA PHE A 77 7.98 -21.33 4.48
C PHE A 77 8.48 -22.72 4.12
N THR A 78 9.71 -23.03 4.49
CA THR A 78 10.34 -24.34 4.22
C THR A 78 9.73 -25.47 5.04
N THR A 79 9.17 -25.17 6.22
CA THR A 79 8.53 -26.16 7.08
C THR A 79 7.02 -26.26 6.90
N ALA A 80 6.42 -25.53 5.94
CA ALA A 80 4.96 -25.47 5.76
C ALA A 80 4.23 -25.09 7.06
N ASN A 81 4.66 -24.00 7.70
CA ASN A 81 4.21 -23.55 9.03
C ASN A 81 4.40 -24.62 10.10
N HIS A 82 5.62 -25.15 10.26
CA HIS A 82 5.90 -26.25 11.20
C HIS A 82 5.03 -27.50 10.96
N GLY A 83 4.70 -27.77 9.70
CA GLY A 83 3.85 -28.87 9.25
C GLY A 83 2.34 -28.59 9.30
N ARG A 84 1.93 -27.48 9.92
CA ARG A 84 0.52 -27.09 10.08
C ARG A 84 -0.21 -26.96 8.73
N ALA A 85 0.43 -26.34 7.74
CA ALA A 85 -0.19 -26.10 6.45
C ALA A 85 -0.45 -27.39 5.67
N PHE A 86 0.32 -28.47 5.88
CA PHE A 86 0.01 -29.75 5.26
C PHE A 86 -1.35 -30.29 5.69
N TYR A 87 -1.66 -30.20 6.98
CA TYR A 87 -2.96 -30.62 7.52
C TYR A 87 -4.09 -29.70 7.03
N GLU A 88 -3.92 -28.39 7.15
CA GLU A 88 -4.97 -27.41 6.79
C GLU A 88 -5.35 -27.51 5.30
N GLU A 89 -4.35 -27.57 4.42
CA GLU A 89 -4.59 -27.66 2.98
C GLU A 89 -5.15 -29.02 2.56
N GLU A 90 -4.78 -30.09 3.27
CA GLU A 90 -5.38 -31.42 3.04
C GLU A 90 -6.84 -31.46 3.47
N MET A 91 -7.23 -30.77 4.57
CA MET A 91 -8.64 -30.66 4.97
C MET A 91 -9.45 -29.89 3.91
N VAL A 92 -8.89 -28.82 3.34
CA VAL A 92 -9.49 -28.11 2.20
C VAL A 92 -9.61 -29.05 1.00
N ALA A 93 -8.54 -29.77 0.64
CA ALA A 93 -8.52 -30.68 -0.48
C ALA A 93 -9.54 -31.82 -0.35
N ARG A 94 -9.71 -32.41 0.84
CA ARG A 94 -10.73 -33.45 1.10
C ARG A 94 -12.13 -32.95 0.82
N ASN A 95 -12.46 -31.73 1.26
CA ASN A 95 -13.75 -31.14 0.96
C ASN A 95 -13.93 -30.89 -0.55
N GLN A 96 -12.90 -30.36 -1.21
CA GLN A 96 -12.95 -30.04 -2.65
C GLN A 96 -12.99 -31.29 -3.55
N ARG A 97 -12.37 -32.40 -3.15
CA ARG A 97 -12.43 -33.67 -3.90
C ARG A 97 -13.86 -34.20 -4.03
N GLN A 98 -14.74 -33.93 -3.06
CA GLN A 98 -16.15 -34.35 -3.10
C GLN A 98 -16.96 -33.61 -4.18
N CYS A 99 -16.46 -32.47 -4.68
CA CYS A 99 -17.11 -31.67 -5.71
C CYS A 99 -16.78 -32.12 -7.13
N HIS A 100 -15.94 -33.14 -7.31
CA HIS A 100 -15.42 -33.55 -8.61
C HIS A 100 -15.45 -35.08 -8.79
N GLU A 101 -15.55 -35.52 -10.04
CA GLU A 101 -15.34 -36.93 -10.38
C GLU A 101 -13.92 -37.40 -9.95
N PRO A 102 -13.73 -38.65 -9.52
CA PRO A 102 -12.48 -39.11 -8.89
C PRO A 102 -11.20 -38.81 -9.69
N ALA A 103 -11.25 -38.99 -11.01
CA ALA A 103 -10.10 -38.71 -11.88
C ALA A 103 -9.74 -37.22 -11.89
N LYS A 104 -10.75 -36.33 -11.94
CA LYS A 104 -10.54 -34.89 -11.91
C LYS A 104 -10.10 -34.40 -10.52
N ALA A 105 -10.66 -35.01 -9.47
CA ALA A 105 -10.29 -34.75 -8.09
C ALA A 105 -8.80 -35.07 -7.85
N ALA A 106 -8.32 -36.22 -8.32
CA ALA A 106 -6.92 -36.63 -8.21
C ALA A 106 -5.96 -35.73 -9.02
N GLU A 107 -6.37 -35.27 -10.20
CA GLU A 107 -5.62 -34.30 -11.01
C GLU A 107 -5.48 -32.95 -10.27
N LEU A 108 -6.58 -32.44 -9.71
CA LEU A 108 -6.63 -31.11 -9.10
C LEU A 108 -6.01 -31.05 -7.70
N TRP A 109 -6.16 -32.11 -6.91
CA TRP A 109 -5.84 -32.11 -5.47
C TRP A 109 -4.90 -33.23 -5.04
N GLY A 110 -4.49 -34.11 -5.97
CA GLY A 110 -3.70 -35.29 -5.66
C GLY A 110 -4.51 -36.40 -4.99
N VAL A 111 -3.81 -37.45 -4.56
CA VAL A 111 -4.38 -38.53 -3.73
C VAL A 111 -4.55 -38.07 -2.28
N GLU A 112 -5.52 -38.64 -1.58
CA GLU A 112 -5.75 -38.33 -0.16
C GLU A 112 -4.55 -38.76 0.67
N GLN A 113 -4.15 -37.90 1.59
CA GLN A 113 -3.00 -38.11 2.46
C GLN A 113 -3.41 -37.83 3.90
N ASP A 114 -2.84 -38.57 4.84
CA ASP A 114 -3.08 -38.36 6.26
C ASP A 114 -1.93 -37.56 6.87
N PHE A 115 -2.25 -36.34 7.31
CA PHE A 115 -1.35 -35.52 8.10
C PHE A 115 -1.84 -35.47 9.55
N PRO A 116 -0.93 -35.50 10.54
CA PRO A 116 -1.32 -35.37 11.93
C PRO A 116 -1.97 -34.01 12.16
N GLU A 117 -3.03 -33.98 12.97
CA GLU A 117 -3.62 -32.72 13.39
C GLU A 117 -2.58 -31.88 14.16
N PRO A 118 -2.45 -30.56 13.88
CA PRO A 118 -1.53 -29.69 14.58
C PRO A 118 -1.85 -29.65 16.07
N THR A 119 -0.83 -29.84 16.90
CA THR A 119 -0.94 -29.65 18.35
C THR A 119 -1.23 -28.19 18.69
N GLU A 120 -1.75 -27.93 19.88
CA GLU A 120 -2.00 -26.56 20.35
C GLU A 120 -0.71 -25.71 20.34
N GLU A 121 0.43 -26.31 20.67
CA GLU A 121 1.74 -25.65 20.58
C GLU A 121 2.06 -25.18 19.15
N VAL A 122 1.80 -26.01 18.14
CA VAL A 122 2.03 -25.66 16.73
C VAL A 122 1.02 -24.61 16.25
N ARG A 123 -0.22 -24.66 16.73
CA ARG A 123 -1.27 -23.69 16.37
C ARG A 123 -0.95 -22.27 16.86
N GLN A 124 -0.22 -22.15 17.97
CA GLN A 124 0.22 -20.88 18.54
C GLN A 124 1.48 -20.31 17.89
N LYS A 125 2.20 -21.11 17.08
CA LYS A 125 3.37 -20.62 16.35
C LYS A 125 2.96 -19.74 15.18
N ASP A 126 3.90 -18.89 14.80
CA ASP A 126 3.75 -18.02 13.66
C ASP A 126 3.54 -18.79 12.35
N THR A 127 2.89 -18.12 11.41
CA THR A 127 2.73 -18.61 10.04
C THR A 127 3.50 -17.72 9.09
N VAL A 128 3.88 -18.24 7.92
CA VAL A 128 4.48 -17.44 6.84
C VAL A 128 3.62 -16.22 6.53
N GLU A 129 2.31 -16.43 6.38
CA GLU A 129 1.38 -15.36 6.06
C GLU A 129 1.36 -14.28 7.16
N GLY A 130 1.24 -14.68 8.43
CA GLY A 130 1.23 -13.74 9.56
C GLY A 130 2.53 -12.93 9.67
N LEU A 131 3.68 -13.58 9.50
CA LEU A 131 4.97 -12.90 9.53
C LEU A 131 5.18 -11.97 8.32
N LEU A 132 4.71 -12.36 7.13
CA LEU A 132 4.73 -11.49 5.95
C LEU A 132 3.82 -10.27 6.11
N TRP A 133 2.63 -10.45 6.71
CA TRP A 133 1.78 -9.31 7.09
C TRP A 133 2.52 -8.37 8.03
N GLY A 134 3.12 -8.89 9.12
CA GLY A 134 3.92 -8.09 10.05
C GLY A 134 5.08 -7.35 9.38
N LEU A 135 5.83 -8.02 8.50
CA LEU A 135 6.91 -7.41 7.73
C LEU A 135 6.40 -6.22 6.89
N TRP A 136 5.41 -6.45 6.04
CA TRP A 136 4.99 -5.42 5.09
C TRP A 136 4.22 -4.28 5.76
N PHE A 137 3.48 -4.57 6.81
CA PHE A 137 2.88 -3.54 7.66
C PHE A 137 3.91 -2.70 8.38
N ALA A 138 4.99 -3.30 8.90
CA ALA A 138 6.10 -2.54 9.45
C ALA A 138 6.75 -1.63 8.40
N VAL A 139 6.99 -2.13 7.17
CA VAL A 139 7.53 -1.31 6.06
C VAL A 139 6.59 -0.14 5.74
N CYS A 140 5.29 -0.39 5.61
CA CYS A 140 4.30 0.65 5.31
C CYS A 140 4.15 1.65 6.47
N HIS A 141 4.29 1.22 7.71
CA HIS A 141 4.22 2.10 8.87
C HIS A 141 5.46 3.00 8.97
N VAL A 142 6.66 2.43 8.76
CA VAL A 142 7.89 3.24 8.69
C VAL A 142 7.84 4.22 7.51
N SER A 143 7.24 3.85 6.38
CA SER A 143 7.07 4.80 5.28
C SER A 143 6.15 5.97 5.66
N ARG A 144 5.12 5.77 6.50
CA ARG A 144 4.29 6.88 7.01
C ARG A 144 5.11 7.89 7.81
N LYS A 145 6.04 7.40 8.63
CA LYS A 145 6.88 8.22 9.50
C LYS A 145 8.04 8.92 8.78
N THR A 146 8.36 8.49 7.57
CA THR A 146 9.50 9.02 6.81
C THR A 146 9.00 10.14 5.88
N PRO A 147 9.35 11.42 6.10
CA PRO A 147 8.88 12.52 5.26
C PRO A 147 9.11 12.26 3.76
N TRP A 148 8.16 12.65 2.92
CA TRP A 148 8.20 12.37 1.49
C TRP A 148 9.35 13.09 0.76
N ASP A 149 9.80 14.21 1.31
CA ASP A 149 10.88 15.08 0.84
C ASP A 149 12.24 14.74 1.47
N ASP A 150 12.28 13.88 2.48
CA ASP A 150 13.51 13.26 2.97
C ASP A 150 13.97 12.16 2.00
N GLU A 151 14.61 12.57 0.91
CA GLU A 151 15.06 11.66 -0.15
C GLU A 151 16.04 10.60 0.35
N GLU A 152 16.86 10.93 1.35
CA GLU A 152 17.87 10.01 1.90
C GLU A 152 17.18 8.84 2.61
N ASN A 153 16.30 9.13 3.57
CA ASN A 153 15.61 8.08 4.32
C ASN A 153 14.57 7.36 3.46
N GLN A 154 13.87 8.05 2.55
CA GLN A 154 13.00 7.41 1.57
C GLN A 154 13.78 6.40 0.71
N SER A 155 14.97 6.77 0.24
CA SER A 155 15.83 5.88 -0.54
C SER A 155 16.41 4.74 0.29
N LYS A 156 16.69 4.99 1.57
CA LYS A 156 17.15 3.97 2.54
C LYS A 156 16.10 2.89 2.75
N LEU A 157 14.83 3.26 2.93
CA LEU A 157 13.73 2.30 3.04
C LEU A 157 13.50 1.52 1.73
N VAL A 158 13.60 2.18 0.57
CA VAL A 158 13.57 1.51 -0.75
C VAL A 158 14.73 0.51 -0.89
N HIS A 159 15.91 0.86 -0.39
CA HIS A 159 17.06 -0.04 -0.40
C HIS A 159 16.82 -1.30 0.43
N LEU A 160 16.20 -1.18 1.62
CA LEU A 160 15.81 -2.34 2.42
C LEU A 160 14.92 -3.30 1.61
N VAL A 161 13.85 -2.80 0.97
CA VAL A 161 12.94 -3.63 0.15
C VAL A 161 13.67 -4.26 -1.03
N ARG A 162 14.59 -3.53 -1.68
CA ARG A 162 15.43 -4.07 -2.75
C ARG A 162 16.30 -5.23 -2.24
N THR A 163 16.90 -5.09 -1.08
CA THR A 163 17.74 -6.12 -0.48
C THR A 163 16.92 -7.35 -0.07
N ILE A 164 15.70 -7.16 0.46
CA ILE A 164 14.75 -8.25 0.70
C ILE A 164 14.43 -8.97 -0.63
N LYS A 165 14.06 -8.23 -1.68
CA LYS A 165 13.74 -8.82 -3.01
C LYS A 165 14.89 -9.64 -3.59
N ALA A 166 16.13 -9.21 -3.34
CA ALA A 166 17.33 -9.82 -3.89
C ALA A 166 17.76 -11.10 -3.14
N ARG A 167 17.11 -11.44 -2.01
CA ARG A 167 17.37 -12.69 -1.31
C ARG A 167 17.04 -13.90 -2.20
N PRO A 168 17.76 -15.02 -2.06
CA PRO A 168 17.39 -16.25 -2.72
C PRO A 168 16.05 -16.75 -2.18
N ASP A 169 15.15 -17.17 -3.06
CA ASP A 169 13.92 -17.82 -2.61
C ASP A 169 14.26 -19.11 -1.84
N PRO A 170 13.68 -19.32 -0.65
CA PRO A 170 13.87 -20.56 0.09
C PRO A 170 13.25 -21.73 -0.68
N PRO A 171 13.79 -22.95 -0.53
CA PRO A 171 13.23 -24.10 -1.21
C PRO A 171 11.80 -24.39 -0.72
N MET A 172 10.99 -24.94 -1.62
CA MET A 172 9.69 -25.49 -1.23
C MET A 172 9.86 -26.57 -0.15
N PRO A 173 8.85 -26.77 0.70
CA PRO A 173 8.83 -27.90 1.64
C PRO A 173 9.10 -29.23 0.93
N GLU A 174 9.95 -30.08 1.51
CA GLU A 174 10.40 -31.36 0.90
C GLU A 174 9.22 -32.24 0.44
N ASN A 175 8.12 -32.23 1.21
CA ASN A 175 6.91 -33.01 0.93
C ASN A 175 5.76 -32.16 0.37
N ALA A 176 6.05 -31.10 -0.38
CA ALA A 176 5.04 -30.19 -0.92
C ALA A 176 3.96 -30.92 -1.76
N THR A 177 2.77 -31.08 -1.18
CA THR A 177 1.61 -31.70 -1.81
C THR A 177 1.00 -30.82 -2.91
N ILE A 178 0.13 -31.39 -3.76
CA ILE A 178 -0.64 -30.60 -4.74
C ILE A 178 -1.52 -29.57 -4.02
N ALA A 179 -2.15 -29.95 -2.90
CA ALA A 179 -2.96 -29.04 -2.09
C ALA A 179 -2.14 -27.84 -1.58
N LEU A 180 -0.95 -28.09 -1.01
CA LEU A 180 -0.07 -27.01 -0.54
C LEU A 180 0.35 -26.08 -1.69
N LYS A 181 0.67 -26.63 -2.86
CA LYS A 181 1.02 -25.83 -4.05
C LYS A 181 -0.15 -25.01 -4.62
N ARG A 182 -1.37 -25.19 -4.11
CA ARG A 182 -2.54 -24.37 -4.46
C ARG A 182 -2.82 -23.30 -3.41
N ASN A 183 -2.25 -23.42 -2.22
CA ASN A 183 -2.26 -22.34 -1.24
C ASN A 183 -1.55 -21.13 -1.84
N TRP A 184 -2.17 -19.96 -1.71
CA TRP A 184 -1.69 -18.73 -2.34
C TRP A 184 -0.27 -18.32 -1.94
N ILE A 185 0.19 -18.64 -0.73
CA ILE A 185 1.56 -18.37 -0.25
C ILE A 185 2.59 -19.22 -1.00
N TRP A 186 2.31 -20.51 -1.21
CA TRP A 186 3.24 -21.45 -1.85
C TRP A 186 3.02 -21.60 -3.37
N SER A 187 1.95 -21.04 -3.91
CA SER A 187 1.51 -21.28 -5.28
C SER A 187 2.51 -20.87 -6.36
N SER A 188 3.27 -19.79 -6.15
CA SER A 188 4.32 -19.34 -7.05
C SER A 188 5.63 -20.13 -6.89
N GLY A 189 5.80 -20.83 -5.77
CA GLY A 189 7.08 -21.41 -5.36
C GLY A 189 8.15 -20.37 -5.03
N LYS A 190 7.78 -19.10 -4.92
CA LYS A 190 8.68 -17.94 -4.72
C LYS A 190 8.20 -17.11 -3.55
N LEU A 191 9.14 -16.52 -2.83
CA LEU A 191 8.86 -15.73 -1.62
C LEU A 191 9.39 -14.31 -1.78
N TRP A 192 10.70 -14.19 -1.99
CA TRP A 192 11.39 -12.91 -2.00
C TRP A 192 11.43 -12.29 -3.38
N SER A 193 11.68 -13.09 -4.43
CA SER A 193 11.73 -12.54 -5.79
C SER A 193 10.40 -11.89 -6.19
N ASP A 194 9.30 -12.42 -5.67
CA ASP A 194 7.95 -11.97 -5.95
C ASP A 194 7.42 -10.97 -4.91
N LEU A 195 8.17 -10.72 -3.83
CA LEU A 195 7.72 -9.90 -2.69
C LEU A 195 6.34 -10.35 -2.20
N SER A 196 6.20 -11.65 -1.94
CA SER A 196 4.93 -12.27 -1.55
C SER A 196 4.27 -11.49 -0.41
N MET A 197 2.96 -11.25 -0.53
CA MET A 197 2.13 -10.43 0.38
C MET A 197 2.34 -8.92 0.38
N LEU A 198 3.33 -8.35 -0.35
CA LEU A 198 3.46 -6.89 -0.44
C LEU A 198 2.24 -6.23 -1.10
N GLY A 199 1.70 -6.83 -2.17
CA GLY A 199 0.50 -6.32 -2.85
C GLY A 199 -0.72 -6.24 -1.92
N PRO A 200 -1.13 -7.34 -1.25
CA PRO A 200 -2.16 -7.31 -0.22
C PRO A 200 -1.91 -6.28 0.88
N ALA A 201 -0.69 -6.19 1.42
CA ALA A 201 -0.33 -5.20 2.44
C ALA A 201 -0.44 -3.76 1.95
N ALA A 202 -0.02 -3.49 0.71
CA ALA A 202 -0.20 -2.19 0.08
C ALA A 202 -1.68 -1.85 -0.10
N ARG A 203 -2.52 -2.82 -0.49
CA ARG A 203 -3.96 -2.62 -0.66
C ARG A 203 -4.65 -2.30 0.67
N GLU A 204 -4.29 -2.99 1.74
CA GLU A 204 -4.81 -2.72 3.09
C GLU A 204 -4.34 -1.36 3.61
N THR A 205 -3.08 -1.02 3.40
CA THR A 205 -2.56 0.34 3.69
C THR A 205 -3.33 1.41 2.93
N TRP A 206 -3.88 1.09 1.76
CA TRP A 206 -4.71 2.01 0.98
C TRP A 206 -6.12 2.23 1.56
N ASN A 207 -6.65 1.29 2.34
CA ASN A 207 -7.92 1.47 3.05
C ASN A 207 -7.82 2.54 4.17
N ASP A 208 -6.58 2.86 4.56
CA ASP A 208 -6.23 3.85 5.58
C ASP A 208 -5.98 5.25 5.00
N SER A 209 -6.55 5.56 3.84
CA SER A 209 -6.47 6.91 3.27
C SER A 209 -7.25 7.93 4.13
N PRO A 210 -6.82 9.21 4.17
CA PRO A 210 -7.53 10.26 4.89
C PRO A 210 -9.01 10.34 4.49
N GLY A 211 -9.90 10.42 5.47
CA GLY A 211 -11.36 10.48 5.26
C GLY A 211 -12.05 9.12 5.12
N VAL A 212 -11.33 8.03 4.88
CA VAL A 212 -11.89 6.68 4.75
C VAL A 212 -11.64 5.88 6.03
N GLY A 213 -10.49 5.21 6.14
CA GLY A 213 -10.08 4.46 7.33
C GLY A 213 -9.43 5.33 8.40
N TRP A 214 -8.83 6.46 8.01
CA TRP A 214 -8.17 7.40 8.91
C TRP A 214 -8.86 8.76 8.92
N GLY A 215 -8.49 9.59 9.90
CA GLY A 215 -8.92 10.97 9.99
C GLY A 215 -8.22 11.86 8.97
N MET A 216 -8.44 13.16 9.11
CA MET A 216 -7.83 14.20 8.27
C MET A 216 -7.11 15.22 9.16
N THR A 217 -6.38 14.73 10.16
CA THR A 217 -5.42 15.55 10.91
C THR A 217 -4.11 15.68 10.13
N THR A 218 -3.29 16.67 10.45
CA THR A 218 -2.03 16.93 9.74
C THR A 218 -1.10 15.71 9.71
N PRO A 219 -0.82 15.01 10.83
CA PRO A 219 0.04 13.82 10.80
C PRO A 219 -0.52 12.67 9.95
N GLU A 220 -1.85 12.51 9.92
CA GLU A 220 -2.50 11.48 9.10
C GLU A 220 -2.37 11.79 7.60
N ILE A 221 -2.52 13.07 7.21
CA ILE A 221 -2.35 13.54 5.82
C ILE A 221 -0.88 13.42 5.38
N HIS A 222 0.06 13.84 6.22
CA HIS A 222 1.48 13.72 5.93
C HIS A 222 1.89 12.25 5.86
N GLY A 223 1.49 11.42 6.81
CA GLY A 223 1.75 9.98 6.79
C GLY A 223 1.21 9.29 5.52
N TRP A 224 0.03 9.70 5.04
CA TRP A 224 -0.50 9.22 3.78
C TRP A 224 0.34 9.65 2.57
N THR A 225 0.77 10.91 2.55
CA THR A 225 1.64 11.48 1.50
C THR A 225 2.98 10.76 1.45
N ASN A 226 3.59 10.53 2.61
CA ASN A 226 4.86 9.85 2.79
C ASN A 226 4.82 8.40 2.25
N THR A 227 3.75 7.67 2.55
CA THR A 227 3.53 6.31 2.04
C THR A 227 3.30 6.29 0.53
N ASN A 228 2.55 7.25 -0.03
CA ASN A 228 2.39 7.37 -1.49
C ASN A 228 3.74 7.63 -2.18
N ALA A 229 4.57 8.49 -1.58
CA ALA A 229 5.89 8.80 -2.09
C ALA A 229 6.82 7.57 -2.05
N PHE A 230 6.75 6.78 -0.98
CA PHE A 230 7.46 5.50 -0.89
C PHE A 230 7.02 4.51 -1.97
N PHE A 231 5.71 4.32 -2.17
CA PHE A 231 5.18 3.43 -3.22
C PHE A 231 5.61 3.88 -4.62
N ALA A 232 5.56 5.18 -4.90
CA ALA A 232 6.05 5.73 -6.16
C ALA A 232 7.54 5.41 -6.37
N ARG A 233 8.38 5.50 -5.32
CA ARG A 233 9.82 5.20 -5.40
C ARG A 233 10.11 3.72 -5.62
N ILE A 234 9.40 2.78 -4.97
CA ILE A 234 9.65 1.34 -5.20
C ILE A 234 9.22 0.91 -6.61
N ILE A 235 8.18 1.54 -7.19
CA ILE A 235 7.77 1.33 -8.58
C ILE A 235 8.81 1.92 -9.53
N ARG A 236 9.29 3.15 -9.28
CA ARG A 236 10.38 3.76 -10.07
C ARG A 236 11.65 2.92 -10.05
N ALA A 237 11.96 2.31 -8.91
CA ALA A 237 13.07 1.38 -8.75
C ALA A 237 12.85 0.01 -9.43
N GLY A 238 11.69 -0.23 -10.07
CA GLY A 238 11.37 -1.47 -10.76
C GLY A 238 11.17 -2.67 -9.84
N LEU A 239 10.89 -2.44 -8.54
CA LEU A 239 10.75 -3.54 -7.56
C LEU A 239 9.37 -4.22 -7.67
N VAL A 240 8.35 -3.45 -8.05
CA VAL A 240 6.95 -3.86 -8.24
C VAL A 240 6.32 -3.11 -9.42
N HIS A 241 5.17 -3.58 -9.90
CA HIS A 241 4.46 -3.00 -11.06
C HIS A 241 3.03 -2.56 -10.68
N TYR A 242 2.86 -1.86 -9.56
CA TYR A 242 1.57 -1.40 -9.04
C TYR A 242 1.20 0.03 -9.49
N TRP A 243 1.26 0.27 -10.81
CA TRP A 243 0.98 1.59 -11.40
C TRP A 243 -0.43 2.12 -11.13
N ASN A 244 -1.37 1.22 -10.82
CA ASN A 244 -2.74 1.53 -10.47
C ASN A 244 -2.85 2.38 -9.19
N LEU A 245 -1.91 2.27 -8.24
CA LEU A 245 -1.91 3.07 -7.02
C LEU A 245 -1.83 4.58 -7.30
N GLY A 246 -0.94 5.00 -8.20
CA GLY A 246 -0.84 6.40 -8.61
C GLY A 246 -2.07 6.88 -9.37
N ILE A 247 -2.67 6.02 -10.18
CA ILE A 247 -3.94 6.32 -10.86
C ILE A 247 -5.06 6.53 -9.83
N TRP A 248 -5.15 5.68 -8.80
CA TRP A 248 -6.15 5.83 -7.74
C TRP A 248 -5.97 7.17 -7.01
N ALA A 249 -4.74 7.51 -6.59
CA ALA A 249 -4.45 8.78 -5.92
C ALA A 249 -4.86 10.02 -6.76
N LEU A 250 -4.52 10.03 -8.05
CA LEU A 250 -4.88 11.11 -8.97
C LEU A 250 -6.38 11.14 -9.27
N ARG A 251 -6.99 9.98 -9.54
CA ARG A 251 -8.41 9.85 -9.87
C ARG A 251 -9.28 10.34 -8.72
N ASP A 252 -9.00 9.88 -7.52
CA ASP A 252 -9.87 10.13 -6.36
C ASP A 252 -9.96 11.64 -6.05
N VAL A 253 -8.89 12.41 -6.32
CA VAL A 253 -8.84 13.87 -6.11
C VAL A 253 -9.22 14.68 -7.35
N LEU A 254 -8.65 14.35 -8.52
CA LEU A 254 -8.73 15.18 -9.73
C LEU A 254 -9.85 14.78 -10.69
N GLU A 255 -10.18 13.49 -10.79
CA GLU A 255 -11.27 13.02 -11.66
C GLU A 255 -12.60 13.03 -10.92
N GLN A 256 -12.64 12.49 -9.70
CA GLN A 256 -13.88 12.31 -8.95
C GLN A 256 -14.30 13.55 -8.16
N GLU A 257 -13.33 14.33 -7.67
CA GLU A 257 -13.51 15.44 -6.73
C GLU A 257 -14.40 15.06 -5.53
N PRO A 258 -13.81 14.60 -4.40
CA PRO A 258 -14.57 13.99 -3.32
C PRO A 258 -15.66 14.93 -2.82
N ARG A 259 -16.84 14.38 -2.54
CA ARG A 259 -17.95 15.16 -1.98
C ARG A 259 -17.69 15.41 -0.50
N GLY A 260 -18.24 16.50 0.02
CA GLY A 260 -18.29 16.70 1.47
C GLY A 260 -19.19 15.65 2.12
N ASP A 261 -18.84 15.25 3.33
CA ASP A 261 -19.54 14.25 4.13
C ASP A 261 -19.52 14.64 5.63
N ALA A 262 -19.82 13.69 6.51
CA ALA A 262 -19.81 13.92 7.95
C ALA A 262 -18.41 14.21 8.52
N LYS A 263 -17.34 13.83 7.82
CA LYS A 263 -15.94 13.97 8.27
C LYS A 263 -15.29 15.26 7.77
N GLY A 264 -15.79 15.84 6.68
CA GLY A 264 -15.22 17.07 6.14
C GLY A 264 -15.99 17.71 4.99
N SER A 265 -15.70 18.99 4.76
CA SER A 265 -16.13 19.65 3.52
C SER A 265 -15.40 19.04 2.32
N GLN A 266 -15.95 19.22 1.12
CA GLN A 266 -15.26 18.83 -0.12
C GLN A 266 -13.84 19.43 -0.19
N ALA A 267 -13.67 20.70 0.21
CA ALA A 267 -12.36 21.34 0.21
C ALA A 267 -11.37 20.60 1.14
N ARG A 268 -11.82 20.20 2.33
CA ARG A 268 -11.00 19.45 3.28
C ARG A 268 -10.56 18.08 2.72
N HIS A 269 -11.46 17.37 2.06
CA HIS A 269 -11.12 16.09 1.42
C HIS A 269 -10.13 16.26 0.27
N ILE A 270 -10.30 17.32 -0.54
CA ILE A 270 -9.33 17.66 -1.58
C ILE A 270 -7.98 18.01 -0.95
N ASP A 271 -7.94 18.88 0.06
CA ASP A 271 -6.72 19.27 0.77
C ASP A 271 -5.98 18.05 1.35
N ALA A 272 -6.72 17.05 1.84
CA ALA A 272 -6.14 15.82 2.40
C ALA A 272 -5.56 14.87 1.35
N GLY A 273 -6.14 14.82 0.15
CA GLY A 273 -5.72 13.90 -0.92
C GLY A 273 -4.70 14.48 -1.90
N LEU A 274 -4.72 15.80 -2.10
CA LEU A 274 -3.94 16.47 -3.13
C LEU A 274 -2.40 16.30 -2.98
N PRO A 275 -1.82 16.31 -1.76
CA PRO A 275 -0.39 16.04 -1.60
C PRO A 275 0.01 14.64 -2.11
N ALA A 276 -0.82 13.62 -1.86
CA ALA A 276 -0.59 12.27 -2.37
C ALA A 276 -0.60 12.23 -3.91
N ALA A 277 -1.58 12.89 -4.55
CA ALA A 277 -1.64 13.00 -6.00
C ALA A 277 -0.39 13.71 -6.59
N MET A 278 0.08 14.77 -5.92
CA MET A 278 1.26 15.53 -6.32
C MET A 278 2.54 14.68 -6.27
N VAL A 279 2.79 13.92 -5.21
CA VAL A 279 4.03 13.14 -5.08
C VAL A 279 4.16 12.05 -6.15
N TRP A 280 3.04 11.48 -6.63
CA TRP A 280 3.08 10.56 -7.77
C TRP A 280 3.60 11.23 -9.05
N ILE A 281 3.15 12.45 -9.33
CA ILE A 281 3.64 13.24 -10.47
C ILE A 281 5.11 13.62 -10.27
N ARG A 282 5.50 14.08 -9.08
CA ARG A 282 6.89 14.45 -8.81
C ARG A 282 7.86 13.29 -8.97
N ILE A 283 7.49 12.10 -8.48
CA ILE A 283 8.40 10.96 -8.41
C ILE A 283 8.38 10.12 -9.69
N LEU A 284 7.20 9.87 -10.25
CA LEU A 284 6.98 8.96 -11.39
C LEU A 284 6.49 9.67 -12.66
N GLY A 285 6.34 10.99 -12.65
CA GLY A 285 5.76 11.73 -13.77
C GLY A 285 6.49 11.52 -15.09
N GLU A 286 7.83 11.42 -15.07
CA GLU A 286 8.61 11.21 -16.30
C GLU A 286 8.35 9.83 -16.92
N GLU A 287 8.38 8.77 -16.11
CA GLU A 287 8.08 7.42 -16.58
C GLU A 287 6.60 7.26 -16.96
N ALA A 288 5.70 7.88 -16.20
CA ALA A 288 4.27 7.91 -16.49
C ALA A 288 3.98 8.59 -17.83
N TYR A 289 4.61 9.75 -18.10
CA TYR A 289 4.50 10.45 -19.37
C TYR A 289 5.07 9.62 -20.53
N ARG A 290 6.25 9.03 -20.35
CA ARG A 290 6.86 8.15 -21.35
C ARG A 290 5.97 6.95 -21.66
N TYR A 291 5.38 6.32 -20.65
CA TYR A 291 4.45 5.22 -20.84
C TYR A 291 3.18 5.68 -21.55
N ALA A 292 2.59 6.80 -21.12
CA ALA A 292 1.38 7.36 -21.69
C ALA A 292 1.56 7.75 -23.17
N SER A 293 2.68 8.38 -23.52
CA SER A 293 2.99 8.80 -24.90
C SER A 293 3.21 7.62 -25.86
N GLN A 294 3.78 6.52 -25.37
CA GLN A 294 3.90 5.27 -26.13
C GLN A 294 2.55 4.56 -26.30
N ASN A 295 1.66 4.73 -25.31
CA ASN A 295 0.31 4.16 -25.31
C ASN A 295 -0.66 5.12 -26.00
N GLN A 296 -0.72 5.09 -27.34
CA GLN A 296 -1.56 5.99 -28.17
C GLN A 296 -3.08 5.81 -27.98
N ARG A 297 -3.53 5.16 -26.90
CA ARG A 297 -4.94 5.09 -26.54
C ARG A 297 -5.44 6.49 -26.18
N ASP A 298 -6.60 6.83 -26.75
CA ASP A 298 -7.41 7.99 -26.38
C ASP A 298 -6.79 9.37 -26.63
N GLN A 299 -5.77 9.51 -27.50
CA GLN A 299 -5.17 10.81 -27.83
C GLN A 299 -6.17 11.86 -28.35
N ASP A 300 -7.29 11.43 -28.95
CA ASP A 300 -8.31 12.30 -29.54
C ASP A 300 -9.51 12.59 -28.63
N VAL A 301 -9.52 12.11 -27.37
CA VAL A 301 -10.65 12.31 -26.46
C VAL A 301 -10.64 13.74 -25.93
N ARG A 302 -11.69 14.51 -26.26
CA ARG A 302 -11.95 15.83 -25.67
C ARG A 302 -12.70 15.68 -24.35
N TYR A 303 -12.27 16.43 -23.34
CA TYR A 303 -12.86 16.44 -22.02
C TYR A 303 -13.10 17.88 -21.55
N ASP A 304 -14.10 18.07 -20.69
CA ASP A 304 -14.31 19.32 -19.96
C ASP A 304 -13.65 19.19 -18.58
N VAL A 305 -12.66 20.02 -18.33
CA VAL A 305 -11.90 20.04 -17.07
C VAL A 305 -12.72 20.55 -15.89
N ASN A 306 -13.92 21.08 -16.13
CA ASN A 306 -14.87 21.46 -15.10
C ASN A 306 -15.86 20.34 -14.77
N GLU A 307 -15.97 19.30 -15.60
CA GLU A 307 -16.82 18.15 -15.29
C GLU A 307 -16.09 17.17 -14.34
N PRO A 308 -16.70 16.79 -13.21
CA PRO A 308 -16.24 15.67 -12.41
C PRO A 308 -16.80 14.34 -12.93
N GLY A 309 -16.01 13.27 -12.83
CA GLY A 309 -16.50 11.89 -12.80
C GLY A 309 -16.65 11.16 -14.16
N PRO A 310 -17.55 10.15 -14.23
CA PRO A 310 -17.51 8.98 -15.13
C PRO A 310 -17.61 9.24 -16.64
N LYS A 311 -17.89 10.48 -17.05
CA LYS A 311 -18.05 10.84 -18.47
C LYS A 311 -16.73 10.94 -19.24
N LEU A 312 -15.60 10.76 -18.56
CA LEU A 312 -14.28 10.92 -19.16
C LEU A 312 -13.94 9.81 -20.19
N GLY A 313 -14.76 8.77 -20.35
CA GLY A 313 -14.61 7.79 -21.43
C GLY A 313 -13.52 6.72 -21.19
N TRP A 314 -12.68 6.90 -20.19
CA TRP A 314 -11.69 5.93 -19.69
C TRP A 314 -12.04 5.38 -18.29
N GLU A 315 -13.32 5.43 -17.93
CA GLU A 315 -13.80 4.88 -16.65
C GLU A 315 -13.50 3.38 -16.55
N GLY A 316 -13.06 2.95 -15.36
CA GLY A 316 -12.68 1.55 -15.11
C GLY A 316 -11.35 1.10 -15.73
N MET A 317 -10.69 1.96 -16.53
CA MET A 317 -9.35 1.68 -17.03
C MET A 317 -8.30 2.10 -15.99
N GLU A 318 -7.40 1.19 -15.63
CA GLU A 318 -6.26 1.46 -14.74
C GLU A 318 -4.98 1.64 -15.54
N VAL A 319 -5.02 2.54 -16.53
CA VAL A 319 -3.91 2.80 -17.46
C VAL A 319 -3.57 4.29 -17.48
N TRP A 320 -2.28 4.61 -17.54
CA TRP A 320 -1.77 5.95 -17.81
C TRP A 320 -1.90 6.23 -19.31
N THR A 321 -2.67 7.26 -19.68
CA THR A 321 -2.91 7.68 -21.06
C THR A 321 -2.58 9.15 -21.23
N MET A 322 -2.33 9.57 -22.47
CA MET A 322 -2.11 10.99 -22.76
C MET A 322 -3.32 11.85 -22.43
N ALA A 323 -4.54 11.34 -22.62
CA ALA A 323 -5.75 12.04 -22.24
C ALA A 323 -5.81 12.32 -20.72
N ARG A 324 -5.51 11.31 -19.89
CA ARG A 324 -5.40 11.49 -18.43
C ARG A 324 -4.30 12.46 -18.04
N TRP A 325 -3.14 12.35 -18.68
CA TRP A 325 -2.02 13.25 -18.40
C TRP A 325 -2.42 14.72 -18.59
N VAL A 326 -2.98 15.05 -19.76
CA VAL A 326 -3.38 16.44 -20.05
C VAL A 326 -4.58 16.86 -19.20
N PHE A 327 -5.52 15.96 -18.89
CA PHE A 327 -6.65 16.23 -17.99
C PHE A 327 -6.17 16.54 -16.56
N TRP A 328 -5.30 15.71 -15.98
CA TRP A 328 -4.79 15.91 -14.62
C TRP A 328 -3.96 17.17 -14.51
N LYS A 329 -3.12 17.48 -15.51
CA LYS A 329 -2.36 18.73 -15.55
C LYS A 329 -3.29 19.94 -15.45
N GLU A 330 -4.36 19.97 -16.24
CA GLU A 330 -5.32 21.08 -16.20
C GLU A 330 -6.12 21.10 -14.90
N LYS A 331 -6.51 19.92 -14.37
CA LYS A 331 -7.15 19.84 -13.05
C LYS A 331 -6.25 20.37 -11.94
N PHE A 332 -4.95 20.13 -11.97
CA PHE A 332 -4.02 20.75 -11.03
C PHE A 332 -4.04 22.29 -11.15
N ARG A 333 -4.08 22.86 -12.37
CA ARG A 333 -4.25 24.32 -12.54
C ARG A 333 -5.58 24.83 -11.96
N VAL A 334 -6.67 24.08 -12.16
CA VAL A 334 -7.97 24.40 -11.56
C VAL A 334 -7.89 24.38 -10.02
N MET A 335 -7.24 23.37 -9.43
CA MET A 335 -7.05 23.29 -7.97
C MET A 335 -6.18 24.44 -7.45
N ALA A 336 -5.11 24.82 -8.17
CA ALA A 336 -4.26 25.95 -7.82
C ALA A 336 -5.02 27.29 -7.76
N ALA A 337 -6.07 27.46 -8.58
CA ALA A 337 -6.92 28.65 -8.59
C ALA A 337 -8.12 28.58 -7.63
N ARG A 338 -8.35 27.47 -6.94
CA ARG A 338 -9.56 27.24 -6.15
C ARG A 338 -9.44 27.86 -4.76
N GLU A 339 -10.00 29.06 -4.58
CA GLU A 339 -9.94 29.86 -3.33
C GLU A 339 -10.35 29.13 -2.05
N LYS A 340 -11.20 28.10 -2.16
CA LYS A 340 -11.66 27.30 -1.00
C LYS A 340 -10.63 26.31 -0.46
N LEU A 341 -9.58 26.00 -1.22
CA LEU A 341 -8.49 25.12 -0.79
C LEU A 341 -7.47 25.90 0.03
N SER A 342 -6.68 25.20 0.85
CA SER A 342 -5.59 25.81 1.62
C SER A 342 -4.52 26.42 0.71
N ASP A 343 -3.78 27.40 1.22
CA ASP A 343 -2.67 28.02 0.46
C ASP A 343 -1.60 27.00 0.06
N GLU A 344 -1.30 26.07 0.97
CA GLU A 344 -0.38 24.95 0.75
C GLU A 344 -0.86 24.03 -0.38
N SER A 345 -2.12 23.60 -0.35
CA SER A 345 -2.72 22.78 -1.41
C SER A 345 -2.66 23.47 -2.77
N ARG A 346 -2.96 24.78 -2.82
CA ARG A 346 -2.91 25.54 -4.07
C ARG A 346 -1.49 25.64 -4.62
N GLU A 347 -0.49 25.83 -3.76
CA GLU A 347 0.93 25.85 -4.17
C GLU A 347 1.40 24.47 -4.64
N MET A 348 1.03 23.39 -3.94
CA MET A 348 1.36 22.02 -4.37
C MET A 348 0.74 21.69 -5.73
N ALA A 349 -0.53 22.06 -5.96
CA ALA A 349 -1.19 21.85 -7.24
C ALA A 349 -0.52 22.64 -8.36
N LYS A 350 -0.17 23.91 -8.10
CA LYS A 350 0.56 24.74 -9.06
C LYS A 350 1.90 24.11 -9.43
N GLY A 351 2.69 23.72 -8.44
CA GLY A 351 3.98 23.07 -8.67
C GLY A 351 3.88 21.72 -9.39
N ALA A 352 2.79 20.97 -9.19
CA ALA A 352 2.52 19.74 -9.93
C ALA A 352 2.24 20.03 -11.41
N ALA A 353 1.39 21.00 -11.72
CA ALA A 353 1.08 21.39 -13.09
C ALA A 353 2.33 21.90 -13.83
N GLU A 354 3.11 22.78 -13.19
CA GLU A 354 4.36 23.32 -13.74
C GLU A 354 5.36 22.18 -14.03
N TYR A 355 5.52 21.23 -13.11
CA TYR A 355 6.40 20.08 -13.33
C TYR A 355 5.95 19.19 -14.49
N MET A 356 4.64 18.99 -14.67
CA MET A 356 4.11 18.26 -15.83
C MET A 356 4.42 18.98 -17.16
N GLU A 357 4.38 20.32 -17.19
CA GLU A 357 4.78 21.13 -18.34
C GLU A 357 6.29 21.02 -18.63
N GLU A 358 7.12 20.99 -17.59
CA GLU A 358 8.57 20.78 -17.71
C GLU A 358 8.90 19.39 -18.29
N ILE A 359 8.17 18.35 -17.88
CA ILE A 359 8.31 17.00 -18.45
C ILE A 359 7.96 17.00 -19.94
N GLU A 360 6.84 17.60 -20.31
CA GLU A 360 6.42 17.73 -21.72
C GLU A 360 7.45 18.49 -22.55
N SER A 361 7.98 19.58 -22.01
CA SER A 361 8.98 20.42 -22.71
C SER A 361 10.25 19.63 -23.00
N ARG A 362 10.80 18.94 -21.98
CA ARG A 362 12.00 18.10 -22.11
C ARG A 362 11.81 16.91 -23.06
N ALA A 363 10.59 16.41 -23.22
CA ALA A 363 10.31 15.29 -24.12
C ALA A 363 10.15 15.70 -25.60
N ASN A 364 9.94 17.00 -25.86
CA ASN A 364 9.79 17.56 -27.21
C ASN A 364 11.09 18.20 -27.75
N GLU A 365 12.13 18.28 -26.91
CA GLU A 365 13.52 18.59 -27.30
C GLU A 365 14.23 17.36 -27.84
#